data_AF-A0AAE1JV50-F1
#
_entry.id   AF-A0AAE1JV50-F1
#
_cell.length_a   1.000
_cell.length_b   1.000
_cell.length_c   1.000
_cell.angle_alpha   90.00
_cell.angle_beta   90.00
_cell.angle_gamma   90.00
#
_symmetry.space_group_name_H-M   'P 1'
#
loop_
_entity.id
_entity.type
_entity.pdbx_description
1 polymer ?
#
loop_
_entity_poly.entity_id
_entity_poly.type
_entity_poly.pdbx_seq_one_letter_code
_entity_poly.pdbx_strand_id
1 'polypeptide(L)'
;MYKAFWEQGRYASDVIAAIDSAVEDGVDVLSLSFGNDQKPLYQDPVAIATFAAMEKGIFVSASAGNNEPDLRTLHNGTPWVITVAASTVDREFLGVLTLGNQVPVTGFSFYAGNFSAAQLPLVFMGNCHNLKKLIKVRRKIVACEDDYKTGTLEYQINNLGEAQVLAGVFITNNTEIRNLVQDMVLPTIALSPENGEILKDYINKSKSPKVSLTFKITSLGTTRAPSVDSYSSRGPSQSCPYVLKPDVAAPGTLILAAWPSNIPVVGVGKSQILFSDYNLLSGTSMSCSHVAGVAALIKGAHPEWSPAAIRSAIMTSSDLLDNKLGVIRDIGDGFKAASPLAIGAGHINPNKALDPGLIYDAGVEDYVNLLCGLNFTENNLKTITRSSSFDCSKPFLDLNYPSFIAFFNSNDSSSSSTVVREFHRTVTNIGKGPTIYHPFITPIKGFNVSVTPDALVFSKKNEKLSYKLRIEGPPVTKARVAFGQLVWWDKSHSVHSPILITRLSSKPISSSPPAS
;
A
#
# COMPACT_ATOMS: atom_id res chain seq x y z
N MET A 1 16.72 -1.57 18.82
CA MET A 1 16.89 -0.89 17.52
C MET A 1 18.11 -1.49 16.84
N TYR A 2 17.97 -1.99 15.61
CA TYR A 2 19.04 -2.66 14.87
C TYR A 2 19.31 -1.86 13.59
N LYS A 3 20.47 -1.21 13.50
CA LYS A 3 20.83 -0.33 12.37
C LYS A 3 21.56 -1.12 11.30
N ALA A 4 20.92 -1.31 10.15
CA ALA A 4 21.51 -2.00 8.99
C ALA A 4 21.97 -1.05 7.86
N PHE A 5 21.53 0.22 7.88
CA PHE A 5 21.81 1.19 6.83
C PHE A 5 22.67 2.35 7.33
N TRP A 6 23.64 2.72 6.50
CA TRP A 6 24.61 3.78 6.77
C TRP A 6 24.65 4.76 5.60
N GLU A 7 25.21 5.95 5.81
CA GLU A 7 25.41 6.91 4.71
C GLU A 7 26.35 6.34 3.63
N GLN A 8 27.31 5.50 4.05
CA GLN A 8 28.30 4.87 3.19
C GLN A 8 27.71 3.73 2.34
N GLY A 9 26.54 3.20 2.71
CA GLY A 9 25.91 2.13 1.94
C GLY A 9 24.88 1.30 2.70
N ARG A 10 24.25 0.41 1.93
CA ARG A 10 23.30 -0.59 2.40
C ARG A 10 23.78 -1.95 1.90
N TYR A 11 24.20 -2.82 2.81
CA TYR A 11 24.76 -4.12 2.45
C TYR A 11 23.80 -5.23 2.85
N ALA A 12 23.66 -6.24 1.98
CA ALA A 12 22.81 -7.41 2.25
C ALA A 12 23.25 -8.15 3.53
N SER A 13 24.56 -8.20 3.79
CA SER A 13 25.14 -8.78 5.01
C SER A 13 24.66 -8.07 6.27
N ASP A 14 24.60 -6.74 6.26
CA ASP A 14 24.21 -5.95 7.43
C ASP A 14 22.71 -6.10 7.72
N VAL A 15 21.89 -6.21 6.67
CA VAL A 15 20.46 -6.51 6.79
C VAL A 15 20.26 -7.88 7.43
N ILE A 16 20.95 -8.91 6.93
CA ILE A 16 20.86 -10.27 7.45
C ILE A 16 21.31 -10.29 8.92
N ALA A 17 22.48 -9.71 9.23
CA ALA A 17 23.03 -9.70 10.58
C ALA A 17 22.14 -8.94 11.58
N ALA A 18 21.53 -7.83 11.17
CA ALA A 18 20.62 -7.06 12.02
C ALA A 18 19.33 -7.85 12.33
N ILE A 19 18.77 -8.55 11.34
CA ILE A 19 17.58 -9.40 11.55
C ILE A 19 17.96 -10.60 12.42
N ASP A 20 19.07 -11.29 12.13
CA ASP A 20 19.53 -12.45 12.91
C ASP A 20 19.79 -12.07 14.38
N SER A 21 20.43 -10.93 14.64
CA SER A 21 20.63 -10.43 16.01
C SER A 21 19.31 -10.17 16.73
N ALA A 22 18.32 -9.60 16.03
CA ALA A 22 17.00 -9.37 16.61
C ALA A 22 16.25 -10.69 16.91
N VAL A 23 16.42 -11.70 16.05
CA VAL A 23 15.88 -13.04 16.28
C VAL A 23 16.53 -13.69 17.51
N GLU A 24 17.86 -13.57 17.65
CA GLU A 24 18.61 -14.09 18.81
C GLU A 24 18.24 -13.38 20.12
N ASP A 25 17.99 -12.08 20.08
CA ASP A 25 17.50 -11.30 21.22
C ASP A 25 16.05 -11.64 21.60
N GLY A 26 15.34 -12.43 20.79
CA GLY A 26 14.01 -12.93 21.10
C GLY A 26 12.89 -11.88 20.96
N VAL A 27 13.00 -10.97 19.98
CA VAL A 27 11.94 -9.99 19.72
C VAL A 27 10.63 -10.66 19.28
N ASP A 28 9.47 -10.09 19.63
CA ASP A 28 8.17 -10.62 19.19
C ASP A 28 7.79 -10.22 17.75
N VAL A 29 8.22 -9.02 17.33
CA VAL A 29 7.83 -8.40 16.06
C VAL A 29 9.01 -7.66 15.42
N LEU A 30 9.17 -7.85 14.11
CA LEU A 30 10.07 -7.07 13.25
C LEU A 30 9.28 -6.11 12.35
N SER A 31 9.75 -4.86 12.28
CA SER A 31 9.22 -3.82 11.38
C SER A 31 10.29 -3.43 10.36
N LEU A 32 10.11 -3.84 9.10
CA LEU A 32 11.10 -3.70 8.02
C LEU A 32 10.59 -2.77 6.93
N SER A 33 10.82 -1.47 7.10
CA SER A 33 10.39 -0.42 6.18
C SER A 33 11.30 -0.25 4.96
N PHE A 34 11.81 -1.36 4.42
CA PHE A 34 12.72 -1.44 3.28
C PHE A 34 12.56 -2.79 2.56
N GLY A 35 13.08 -2.91 1.33
CA GLY A 35 13.02 -4.15 0.56
C GLY A 35 13.93 -4.11 -0.66
N ASN A 36 14.01 -5.25 -1.37
CA ASN A 36 14.79 -5.41 -2.58
C ASN A 36 13.86 -5.72 -3.77
N ASP A 37 13.98 -4.93 -4.83
CA ASP A 37 13.13 -5.09 -6.01
C ASP A 37 13.65 -6.20 -6.92
N GLN A 38 12.73 -6.90 -7.59
CA GLN A 38 13.04 -7.86 -8.67
C GLN A 38 14.04 -8.96 -8.28
N LYS A 39 13.96 -9.48 -7.05
CA LYS A 39 14.79 -10.60 -6.58
C LYS A 39 13.98 -11.89 -6.42
N PRO A 40 14.49 -13.05 -6.86
CA PRO A 40 13.96 -14.32 -6.42
C PRO A 40 14.23 -14.50 -4.91
N LEU A 41 13.37 -15.26 -4.21
CA LEU A 41 13.41 -15.40 -2.75
C LEU A 41 14.80 -15.86 -2.22
N TYR A 42 15.50 -16.73 -2.94
CA TYR A 42 16.83 -17.24 -2.55
C TYR A 42 17.98 -16.25 -2.79
N GLN A 43 17.72 -15.07 -3.35
CA GLN A 43 18.69 -13.97 -3.49
C GLN A 43 18.27 -12.71 -2.72
N ASP A 44 17.10 -12.74 -2.09
CA ASP A 44 16.58 -11.62 -1.33
C ASP A 44 17.02 -11.75 0.14
N PRO A 45 17.91 -10.87 0.65
CA PRO A 45 18.38 -10.94 2.03
C PRO A 45 17.25 -10.79 3.05
N VAL A 46 16.21 -10.02 2.73
CA VAL A 46 15.04 -9.87 3.60
C VAL A 46 14.27 -11.19 3.64
N ALA A 47 13.99 -11.82 2.49
CA ALA A 47 13.28 -13.10 2.45
C ALA A 47 14.05 -14.20 3.21
N ILE A 48 15.36 -14.30 3.01
CA ILE A 48 16.22 -15.29 3.67
C ILE A 48 16.21 -15.11 5.19
N ALA A 49 16.52 -13.91 5.69
CA ALA A 49 16.62 -13.69 7.13
C ALA A 49 15.26 -13.78 7.84
N THR A 50 14.19 -13.33 7.18
CA THR A 50 12.84 -13.38 7.76
C THR A 50 12.24 -14.78 7.77
N PHE A 51 12.77 -15.73 6.99
CA PHE A 51 12.39 -17.14 7.11
C PHE A 51 12.78 -17.67 8.50
N ALA A 52 14.02 -17.40 8.94
CA ALA A 52 14.49 -17.77 10.27
C ALA A 52 13.67 -17.08 11.39
N ALA A 53 13.27 -15.82 11.21
CA ALA A 53 12.37 -15.14 12.14
C ALA A 53 11.01 -15.86 12.26
N MET A 54 10.42 -16.24 11.12
CA MET A 54 9.16 -17.01 11.10
C MET A 54 9.30 -18.37 11.79
N GLU A 55 10.40 -19.09 11.58
CA GLU A 55 10.67 -20.37 12.27
C GLU A 55 10.74 -20.23 13.79
N LYS A 56 11.17 -19.06 14.28
CA LYS A 56 11.18 -18.72 15.71
C LYS A 56 9.87 -18.13 16.22
N GLY A 57 8.83 -18.08 15.40
CA GLY A 57 7.53 -17.55 15.78
C GLY A 57 7.46 -16.02 15.87
N ILE A 58 8.41 -15.32 15.23
CA ILE A 58 8.49 -13.85 15.22
C ILE A 58 7.68 -13.31 14.05
N PHE A 59 6.79 -12.35 14.31
CA PHE A 59 5.99 -11.72 13.27
C PHE A 59 6.81 -10.68 12.51
N VAL A 60 6.72 -10.67 11.18
CA VAL A 60 7.44 -9.70 10.36
C VAL A 60 6.46 -8.87 9.53
N SER A 61 6.51 -7.56 9.70
CA SER A 61 5.88 -6.58 8.81
C SER A 61 6.92 -5.95 7.90
N ALA A 62 6.61 -5.86 6.60
CA ALA A 62 7.47 -5.21 5.63
C ALA A 62 6.67 -4.31 4.67
N SER A 63 7.29 -3.21 4.23
CA SER A 63 6.70 -2.29 3.25
C SER A 63 6.52 -2.95 1.88
N ALA A 64 5.48 -2.58 1.13
CA ALA A 64 5.28 -3.06 -0.24
C ALA A 64 6.17 -2.36 -1.29
N GLY A 65 6.69 -1.17 -0.99
CA GLY A 65 7.46 -0.35 -1.94
C GLY A 65 6.67 0.88 -2.43
N ASN A 66 7.39 1.83 -3.02
CA ASN A 66 6.85 3.12 -3.48
C ASN A 66 7.05 3.34 -5.00
N ASN A 67 7.21 2.26 -5.76
CA ASN A 67 7.36 2.28 -7.21
C ASN A 67 5.95 2.26 -7.84
N GLU A 68 5.45 3.46 -8.14
CA GLU A 68 4.17 3.90 -8.73
C GLU A 68 3.40 2.88 -9.62
N PRO A 69 2.08 3.10 -9.87
CA PRO A 69 1.00 2.12 -9.65
C PRO A 69 0.92 0.99 -10.68
N ASP A 70 1.93 0.84 -11.52
CA ASP A 70 2.08 -0.30 -12.41
C ASP A 70 2.03 -1.61 -11.62
N LEU A 71 1.43 -2.63 -12.23
CA LEU A 71 1.35 -3.95 -11.61
C LEU A 71 2.73 -4.60 -11.57
N ARG A 72 2.92 -5.48 -10.57
CA ARG A 72 4.16 -6.22 -10.34
C ARG A 72 5.35 -5.33 -9.97
N THR A 73 5.11 -4.24 -9.26
CA THR A 73 6.15 -3.32 -8.77
C THR A 73 6.53 -3.56 -7.32
N LEU A 74 5.71 -4.30 -6.56
CA LEU A 74 5.98 -4.50 -5.13
C LEU A 74 7.24 -5.32 -4.87
N HIS A 75 7.95 -4.95 -3.81
CA HIS A 75 8.96 -5.79 -3.17
C HIS A 75 8.40 -6.46 -1.92
N ASN A 76 9.22 -7.27 -1.24
CA ASN A 76 8.83 -8.01 -0.04
C ASN A 76 7.58 -8.87 -0.25
N GLY A 77 7.36 -9.37 -1.47
CA GLY A 77 6.27 -10.26 -1.82
C GLY A 77 6.51 -11.69 -1.33
N THR A 78 6.91 -11.80 -0.07
CA THR A 78 7.41 -13.00 0.61
C THR A 78 6.28 -13.67 1.39
N PRO A 79 6.03 -14.99 1.21
CA PRO A 79 4.87 -15.67 1.81
C PRO A 79 4.81 -15.64 3.35
N TRP A 80 5.94 -15.65 4.04
CA TRP A 80 5.99 -15.68 5.52
C TRP A 80 5.99 -14.29 6.18
N VAL A 81 5.91 -13.21 5.41
CA VAL A 81 5.91 -11.82 5.87
C VAL A 81 4.55 -11.18 5.59
N ILE A 82 4.09 -10.22 6.41
CA ILE A 82 2.97 -9.34 6.02
C ILE A 82 3.50 -8.14 5.22
N THR A 83 3.06 -8.01 3.98
CA THR A 83 3.47 -6.97 3.03
C THR A 83 2.43 -5.86 3.00
N VAL A 84 2.83 -4.64 3.34
CA VAL A 84 1.90 -3.56 3.69
C VAL A 84 1.87 -2.47 2.62
N ALA A 85 0.69 -2.25 2.04
CA ALA A 85 0.40 -1.13 1.15
C ALA A 85 0.16 0.17 1.93
N ALA A 86 0.26 1.30 1.24
CA ALA A 86 0.01 2.61 1.83
C ALA A 86 -1.35 3.16 1.41
N SER A 87 -2.07 3.68 2.39
CA SER A 87 -3.34 4.36 2.18
C SER A 87 -3.37 5.72 2.87
N THR A 88 -4.24 6.59 2.37
CA THR A 88 -4.49 7.91 2.92
C THR A 88 -5.24 7.84 4.24
N VAL A 89 -5.16 8.92 5.01
CA VAL A 89 -6.01 9.19 6.18
C VAL A 89 -7.01 10.29 5.84
N ASP A 90 -7.98 10.55 6.71
CA ASP A 90 -9.00 11.59 6.55
C ASP A 90 -8.49 13.00 6.89
N ARG A 91 -7.18 13.16 7.10
CA ARG A 91 -6.52 14.43 7.37
C ARG A 91 -5.95 15.04 6.08
N GLU A 92 -6.15 16.34 5.91
CA GLU A 92 -5.55 17.12 4.82
C GLU A 92 -4.94 18.43 5.34
N PHE A 93 -3.91 18.92 4.64
CA PHE A 93 -3.28 20.22 4.88
C PHE A 93 -3.72 21.20 3.80
N LEU A 94 -4.24 22.35 4.23
CA LEU A 94 -4.93 23.29 3.37
C LEU A 94 -4.25 24.66 3.37
N GLY A 95 -4.38 25.33 2.23
CA GLY A 95 -4.18 26.75 2.07
C GLY A 95 -5.46 27.40 1.55
N VAL A 96 -5.71 28.64 1.97
CA VAL A 96 -6.86 29.43 1.54
C VAL A 96 -6.37 30.63 0.73
N LEU A 97 -6.83 30.70 -0.51
CA LEU A 97 -6.70 31.83 -1.41
C LEU A 97 -7.92 32.74 -1.25
N THR A 98 -7.79 33.84 -0.52
CA THR A 98 -8.85 34.83 -0.38
C THR A 98 -8.78 35.84 -1.52
N LEU A 99 -9.79 35.85 -2.36
CA LEU A 99 -9.87 36.74 -3.52
C LEU A 99 -10.11 38.20 -3.08
N GLY A 100 -9.85 39.16 -3.96
CA GLY A 100 -10.04 40.59 -3.66
C GLY A 100 -11.49 40.97 -3.38
N ASN A 101 -12.44 40.17 -3.89
CA ASN A 101 -13.87 40.25 -3.57
C ASN A 101 -14.27 39.48 -2.29
N GLN A 102 -13.29 39.08 -1.46
CA GLN A 102 -13.45 38.35 -0.20
C GLN A 102 -13.98 36.92 -0.32
N VAL A 103 -14.11 36.36 -1.53
CA VAL A 103 -14.48 34.96 -1.72
C VAL A 103 -13.27 34.07 -1.36
N PRO A 104 -13.39 33.12 -0.42
CA PRO A 104 -12.33 32.17 -0.11
C PRO A 104 -12.35 31.00 -1.10
N VAL A 105 -11.18 30.64 -1.62
CA VAL A 105 -10.97 29.45 -2.45
C VAL A 105 -9.95 28.57 -1.76
N THR A 106 -10.35 27.35 -1.41
CA THR A 106 -9.52 26.43 -0.61
C THR A 106 -8.82 25.42 -1.50
N GLY A 107 -7.58 25.08 -1.17
CA GLY A 107 -6.83 24.02 -1.83
C GLY A 107 -5.85 23.34 -0.89
N PHE A 108 -5.20 22.30 -1.39
CA PHE A 108 -4.12 21.62 -0.68
C PHE A 108 -2.91 22.54 -0.57
N SER A 109 -2.25 22.54 0.59
CA SER A 109 -0.97 23.22 0.76
C SER A 109 -0.15 22.57 1.87
N PHE A 110 1.14 22.40 1.59
CA PHE A 110 2.13 21.94 2.56
C PHE A 110 3.11 23.04 3.01
N TYR A 111 2.83 24.30 2.66
CA TYR A 111 3.73 25.40 2.95
C TYR A 111 3.81 25.67 4.47
N ALA A 112 4.99 25.44 5.04
CA ALA A 112 5.26 25.61 6.48
C ALA A 112 5.75 27.02 6.87
N GLY A 113 6.00 27.90 5.89
CA GLY A 113 6.48 29.25 6.14
C GLY A 113 5.41 30.24 6.60
N ASN A 114 5.85 31.44 6.99
CA ASN A 114 4.94 32.55 7.27
C ASN A 114 4.75 33.38 5.99
N PHE A 115 3.50 33.73 5.70
CA PHE A 115 3.14 34.59 4.58
C PHE A 115 2.19 35.68 5.06
N SER A 116 2.71 36.89 5.27
CA SER A 116 1.98 37.97 5.95
C SER A 116 1.46 39.07 5.02
N ALA A 117 1.73 38.97 3.72
CA ALA A 117 1.33 39.98 2.75
C ALA A 117 -0.10 39.73 2.22
N ALA A 118 -0.96 40.74 2.33
CA ALA A 118 -2.33 40.71 1.88
C ALA A 118 -2.52 41.49 0.56
N GLN A 119 -3.54 41.11 -0.21
CA GLN A 119 -3.96 41.79 -1.44
C GLN A 119 -2.83 41.99 -2.46
N LEU A 120 -2.04 40.93 -2.67
CA LEU A 120 -0.94 40.90 -3.62
C LEU A 120 -1.44 40.67 -5.05
N PRO A 121 -0.78 41.26 -6.07
CA PRO A 121 -1.17 41.06 -7.46
C PRO A 121 -1.10 39.58 -7.87
N LEU A 122 -2.14 39.12 -8.54
CA LEU A 122 -2.26 37.78 -9.12
C LEU A 122 -2.14 37.85 -10.65
N VAL A 123 -1.59 36.83 -11.27
CA VAL A 123 -1.59 36.67 -12.73
C VAL A 123 -1.78 35.21 -13.11
N PHE A 124 -2.65 34.95 -14.09
CA PHE A 124 -2.78 33.63 -14.72
C PHE A 124 -1.78 33.51 -15.87
N MET A 125 -0.98 32.44 -15.87
CA MET A 125 0.11 32.23 -16.82
C MET A 125 -0.08 30.95 -17.65
N GLY A 126 -1.31 30.45 -17.77
CA GLY A 126 -1.62 29.21 -18.48
C GLY A 126 -0.90 28.03 -17.85
N ASN A 127 -0.18 27.25 -18.65
CA ASN A 127 0.60 26.10 -18.18
C ASN A 127 1.94 26.46 -17.50
N CYS A 128 2.32 27.75 -17.42
CA CYS A 128 3.56 28.18 -16.79
C CYS A 128 4.86 27.55 -17.35
N HIS A 129 4.88 27.10 -18.61
CA HIS A 129 6.09 26.49 -19.20
C HIS A 129 7.19 27.49 -19.58
N ASN A 130 6.84 28.78 -19.71
CA ASN A 130 7.78 29.80 -20.19
C ASN A 130 8.49 30.52 -19.04
N LEU A 131 9.64 30.00 -18.62
CA LEU A 131 10.48 30.58 -17.57
C LEU A 131 10.78 32.08 -17.79
N LYS A 132 11.11 32.50 -19.02
CA LYS A 132 11.40 33.90 -19.33
C LYS A 132 10.21 34.82 -19.06
N LYS A 133 8.98 34.36 -19.32
CA LYS A 133 7.76 35.12 -19.00
C LYS A 133 7.50 35.13 -17.49
N LEU A 134 7.74 34.02 -16.79
CA LEU A 134 7.58 33.93 -15.33
C LEU A 134 8.52 34.88 -14.58
N ILE A 135 9.79 34.99 -15.01
CA ILE A 135 10.77 35.92 -14.41
C ILE A 135 10.27 37.38 -14.47
N LYS A 136 9.56 37.77 -15.53
CA LYS A 136 8.99 39.12 -15.66
C LYS A 136 7.87 39.41 -14.64
N VAL A 137 7.21 38.37 -14.13
CA VAL A 137 6.12 38.46 -13.15
C VAL A 137 6.52 37.97 -11.76
N ARG A 138 7.80 37.73 -11.48
CA ARG A 138 8.30 37.17 -10.21
C ARG A 138 7.86 37.88 -8.92
N ARG A 139 7.44 39.14 -9.01
CA ARG A 139 6.89 39.91 -7.86
C ARG A 139 5.38 39.72 -7.64
N LYS A 140 4.75 38.78 -8.35
CA LYS A 140 3.31 38.48 -8.30
C LYS A 140 3.09 37.04 -7.84
N ILE A 141 1.85 36.77 -7.42
CA ILE A 141 1.33 35.43 -7.25
C ILE A 141 0.97 34.90 -8.65
N VAL A 142 1.42 33.69 -8.98
CA VAL A 142 1.24 33.11 -10.31
C VAL A 142 0.30 31.92 -10.23
N ALA A 143 -0.80 31.97 -10.97
CA ALA A 143 -1.71 30.86 -11.17
C ALA A 143 -1.35 30.10 -12.45
N CYS A 144 -1.22 28.79 -12.33
CA CYS A 144 -0.93 27.83 -13.39
C CYS A 144 -2.07 26.81 -13.48
N GLU A 145 -2.36 26.36 -14.68
CA GLU A 145 -3.31 25.27 -14.92
C GLU A 145 -2.58 24.09 -15.55
N ASP A 146 -2.78 22.92 -14.96
CA ASP A 146 -2.20 21.68 -15.44
C ASP A 146 -2.85 21.25 -16.75
N ASP A 147 -2.01 20.75 -17.66
CA ASP A 147 -2.49 20.07 -18.86
C ASP A 147 -2.50 18.57 -18.59
N TYR A 148 -3.68 18.09 -18.22
CA TYR A 148 -3.98 16.72 -17.82
C TYR A 148 -3.59 15.64 -18.85
N LYS A 149 -3.26 16.05 -20.09
CA LYS A 149 -2.88 15.14 -21.18
C LYS A 149 -1.37 15.01 -21.36
N THR A 150 -0.60 16.02 -20.96
CA THR A 150 0.84 16.10 -21.23
C THR A 150 1.70 15.84 -20.00
N GLY A 151 1.11 15.77 -18.80
CA GLY A 151 1.82 15.40 -17.57
C GLY A 151 2.90 16.41 -17.19
N THR A 152 2.54 17.69 -17.15
CA THR A 152 3.54 18.78 -17.07
C THR A 152 3.69 19.41 -15.69
N LEU A 153 2.92 18.97 -14.69
CA LEU A 153 2.85 19.58 -13.37
C LEU A 153 4.24 19.78 -12.73
N GLU A 154 5.12 18.78 -12.80
CA GLU A 154 6.50 18.87 -12.30
C GLU A 154 7.26 20.02 -12.97
N TYR A 155 7.18 20.14 -14.30
CA TYR A 155 7.79 21.25 -15.05
C TYR A 155 7.20 22.62 -14.64
N GLN A 156 5.90 22.69 -14.34
CA GLN A 156 5.29 23.95 -13.88
C GLN A 156 5.85 24.36 -12.52
N ILE A 157 5.93 23.40 -11.59
CA ILE A 157 6.47 23.60 -10.24
C ILE A 157 7.93 24.05 -10.31
N ASN A 158 8.76 23.33 -11.07
CA ASN A 158 10.17 23.65 -11.26
C ASN A 158 10.37 25.05 -11.85
N ASN A 159 9.63 25.40 -12.91
CA ASN A 159 9.71 26.73 -13.53
C ASN A 159 9.31 27.86 -12.56
N LEU A 160 8.30 27.65 -11.72
CA LEU A 160 7.90 28.65 -10.71
C LEU A 160 8.99 28.81 -9.64
N GLY A 161 9.59 27.69 -9.22
CA GLY A 161 10.76 27.65 -8.35
C GLY A 161 11.92 28.48 -8.90
N GLU A 162 12.35 28.18 -10.13
CA GLU A 162 13.46 28.85 -10.81
C GLU A 162 13.19 30.34 -11.07
N ALA A 163 11.95 30.70 -11.44
CA ALA A 163 11.56 32.09 -11.61
C ALA A 163 11.54 32.90 -10.31
N GLN A 164 11.55 32.22 -9.16
CA GLN A 164 11.42 32.80 -7.82
C GLN A 164 10.19 33.71 -7.71
N VAL A 165 9.04 33.19 -8.15
CA VAL A 165 7.76 33.90 -8.01
C VAL A 165 7.40 34.09 -6.54
N LEU A 166 6.49 35.03 -6.25
CA LEU A 166 6.12 35.33 -4.86
C LEU A 166 5.36 34.18 -4.20
N ALA A 167 4.47 33.54 -4.95
CA ALA A 167 3.74 32.34 -4.58
C ALA A 167 3.14 31.67 -5.84
N GLY A 168 2.88 30.37 -5.77
CA GLY A 168 2.23 29.59 -6.83
C GLY A 168 0.81 29.16 -6.46
N VAL A 169 -0.08 29.16 -7.46
CA VAL A 169 -1.38 28.49 -7.37
C VAL A 169 -1.50 27.52 -8.53
N PHE A 170 -1.61 26.23 -8.26
CA PHE A 170 -1.74 25.20 -9.29
C PHE A 170 -3.18 24.71 -9.36
N ILE A 171 -3.81 24.77 -10.52
CA ILE A 171 -5.12 24.16 -10.78
C ILE A 171 -4.83 22.79 -11.38
N THR A 172 -5.09 21.72 -10.62
CA THR A 172 -4.80 20.35 -11.06
C THR A 172 -5.68 19.33 -10.36
N ASN A 173 -5.95 18.21 -11.03
CA ASN A 173 -6.48 16.99 -10.43
C ASN A 173 -5.43 15.86 -10.39
N ASN A 174 -4.19 16.17 -10.76
CA ASN A 174 -3.08 15.23 -10.69
C ASN A 174 -2.88 14.82 -9.24
N THR A 175 -2.92 13.52 -9.00
CA THR A 175 -2.87 12.90 -7.69
C THR A 175 -1.48 12.99 -7.05
N GLU A 176 -0.43 13.18 -7.85
CA GLU A 176 0.96 13.33 -7.41
C GLU A 176 1.25 14.71 -6.79
N ILE A 177 0.33 15.67 -6.90
CA ILE A 177 0.52 17.03 -6.38
C ILE A 177 0.98 17.04 -4.92
N ARG A 178 0.51 16.10 -4.10
CA ARG A 178 0.90 15.99 -2.68
C ARG A 178 2.38 15.71 -2.51
N ASN A 179 2.93 14.81 -3.32
CA ASN A 179 4.35 14.46 -3.30
C ASN A 179 5.18 15.61 -3.88
N LEU A 180 4.74 16.19 -5.00
CA LEU A 180 5.50 17.22 -5.73
C LEU A 180 5.65 18.53 -4.95
N VAL A 181 4.70 18.89 -4.10
CA VAL A 181 4.76 20.15 -3.32
C VAL A 181 5.20 19.97 -1.87
N GLN A 182 5.50 18.75 -1.43
CA GLN A 182 5.92 18.48 -0.05
C GLN A 182 7.23 19.18 0.29
N ASP A 183 8.19 19.19 -0.65
CA ASP A 183 9.51 19.82 -0.47
C ASP A 183 9.58 21.24 -1.06
N MET A 184 8.44 21.80 -1.47
CA MET A 184 8.41 23.09 -2.14
C MET A 184 8.66 24.24 -1.16
N VAL A 185 9.75 24.97 -1.40
CA VAL A 185 10.17 26.12 -0.56
C VAL A 185 9.31 27.37 -0.76
N LEU A 186 8.61 27.46 -1.88
CA LEU A 186 7.75 28.59 -2.23
C LEU A 186 6.32 28.40 -1.65
N PRO A 187 5.64 29.49 -1.24
CA PRO A 187 4.24 29.41 -0.85
C PRO A 187 3.39 28.91 -2.02
N THR A 188 2.68 27.82 -1.82
CA THR A 188 1.95 27.13 -2.88
C THR A 188 0.60 26.62 -2.41
N ILE A 189 -0.45 26.84 -3.22
CA ILE A 189 -1.77 26.24 -3.04
C ILE A 189 -2.12 25.46 -4.30
N ALA A 190 -2.52 24.20 -4.15
CA ALA A 190 -3.08 23.39 -5.22
C ALA A 190 -4.61 23.34 -5.12
N LEU A 191 -5.29 23.87 -6.13
CA LEU A 191 -6.74 23.89 -6.27
C LEU A 191 -7.21 22.71 -7.11
N SER A 192 -8.36 22.14 -6.73
CA SER A 192 -9.11 21.27 -7.64
C SER A 192 -9.54 22.05 -8.90
N PRO A 193 -9.82 21.38 -10.03
CA PRO A 193 -10.31 22.05 -11.23
C PRO A 193 -11.56 22.91 -10.97
N GLU A 194 -12.49 22.39 -10.15
CA GLU A 194 -13.72 23.09 -9.74
C GLU A 194 -13.41 24.43 -9.03
N ASN A 195 -12.50 24.42 -8.07
CA ASN A 195 -12.06 25.63 -7.38
C ASN A 195 -11.20 26.54 -8.28
N GLY A 196 -10.50 25.94 -9.24
CA GLY A 196 -9.75 26.64 -10.27
C GLY A 196 -10.64 27.48 -11.20
N GLU A 197 -11.84 26.98 -11.54
CA GLU A 197 -12.80 27.76 -12.33
C GLU A 197 -13.24 29.03 -11.60
N ILE A 198 -13.51 28.95 -10.28
CA ILE A 198 -13.84 30.13 -9.46
C ILE A 198 -12.72 31.18 -9.54
N LEU A 199 -11.46 30.74 -9.47
CA LEU A 199 -10.29 31.60 -9.58
C LEU A 199 -10.19 32.25 -10.97
N LYS A 200 -10.31 31.45 -12.04
CA LYS A 200 -10.24 31.95 -13.42
C LYS A 200 -11.34 32.97 -13.71
N ASP A 201 -12.56 32.72 -13.23
CA ASP A 201 -13.68 33.63 -13.34
C ASP A 201 -13.39 34.99 -12.70
N TYR A 202 -12.81 34.99 -11.49
CA TYR A 202 -12.42 36.21 -10.80
C TYR A 202 -11.32 36.98 -11.55
N ILE A 203 -10.31 36.29 -12.08
CA ILE A 203 -9.22 36.90 -12.85
C ILE A 203 -9.78 37.59 -14.10
N ASN A 204 -10.68 36.94 -14.82
CA ASN A 204 -11.28 37.49 -16.04
C ASN A 204 -12.17 38.71 -15.79
N LYS A 205 -12.84 38.78 -14.63
CA LYS A 205 -13.73 39.88 -14.25
C LYS A 205 -13.00 41.07 -13.60
N SER A 206 -11.72 40.94 -13.27
CA SER A 206 -10.94 41.97 -12.57
C SER A 206 -9.87 42.60 -13.45
N LYS A 207 -9.81 43.93 -13.49
CA LYS A 207 -8.74 44.68 -14.18
C LYS A 207 -7.37 44.58 -13.46
N SER A 208 -7.38 44.30 -12.16
CA SER A 208 -6.18 44.19 -11.33
C SER A 208 -6.43 43.16 -10.22
N PRO A 209 -6.42 41.86 -10.55
CA PRO A 209 -6.75 40.82 -9.58
C PRO A 209 -5.70 40.80 -8.47
N LYS A 210 -6.19 40.83 -7.24
CA LYS A 210 -5.41 40.73 -6.01
C LYS A 210 -5.95 39.61 -5.14
N VAL A 211 -5.07 38.99 -4.35
CA VAL A 211 -5.41 37.88 -3.45
C VAL A 211 -4.58 37.92 -2.18
N SER A 212 -5.05 37.23 -1.15
CA SER A 212 -4.31 36.96 0.09
C SER A 212 -4.22 35.45 0.31
N LEU A 213 -3.12 34.97 0.89
CA LEU A 213 -2.88 33.54 1.12
C LEU A 213 -2.82 33.27 2.62
N THR A 214 -3.50 32.21 3.06
CA THR A 214 -3.40 31.66 4.41
C THR A 214 -3.00 30.20 4.34
N PHE A 215 -2.16 29.73 5.25
CA PHE A 215 -1.56 28.39 5.26
C PHE A 215 -1.67 27.76 6.65
N LYS A 216 -1.12 26.54 6.81
CA LYS A 216 -1.04 25.81 8.09
C LYS A 216 -2.42 25.46 8.67
N ILE A 217 -3.36 25.15 7.78
CA ILE A 217 -4.70 24.71 8.16
C ILE A 217 -4.73 23.19 8.08
N THR A 218 -5.08 22.53 9.18
CA THR A 218 -5.32 21.08 9.19
C THR A 218 -6.82 20.84 9.20
N SER A 219 -7.29 20.06 8.23
CA SER A 219 -8.68 19.60 8.13
C SER A 219 -8.76 18.11 8.43
N LEU A 220 -9.81 17.68 9.14
CA LEU A 220 -10.09 16.29 9.49
C LEU A 220 -11.44 15.87 8.91
N GLY A 221 -11.69 14.55 8.80
CA GLY A 221 -12.94 14.04 8.22
C GLY A 221 -13.06 14.28 6.70
N THR A 222 -11.94 14.51 6.01
CA THR A 222 -11.92 14.64 4.55
C THR A 222 -12.32 13.33 3.89
N THR A 223 -12.90 13.43 2.71
CA THR A 223 -13.38 12.26 1.96
C THR A 223 -12.75 12.25 0.56
N ARG A 224 -12.41 11.09 0.01
CA ARG A 224 -12.61 9.73 0.54
C ARG A 224 -11.36 9.24 1.26
N ALA A 225 -11.52 8.73 2.48
CA ALA A 225 -10.44 8.10 3.24
C ALA A 225 -10.92 6.80 3.93
N PRO A 226 -10.10 5.74 3.96
CA PRO A 226 -8.83 5.61 3.23
C PRO A 226 -9.03 5.46 1.72
N SER A 227 -8.00 5.83 0.95
CA SER A 227 -7.79 5.44 -0.44
C SER A 227 -6.36 4.90 -0.58
N VAL A 228 -6.13 3.91 -1.44
CA VAL A 228 -4.76 3.42 -1.72
C VAL A 228 -4.03 4.49 -2.50
N ASP A 229 -2.84 4.87 -2.03
CA ASP A 229 -2.07 5.98 -2.61
C ASP A 229 -1.38 5.59 -3.93
N SER A 230 -1.14 6.56 -4.82
CA SER A 230 -0.59 6.32 -6.16
C SER A 230 0.81 5.73 -6.12
N TYR A 231 1.63 6.17 -5.16
CA TYR A 231 3.00 5.68 -5.00
C TYR A 231 3.06 4.23 -4.49
N SER A 232 2.02 3.73 -3.81
CA SER A 232 2.04 2.39 -3.22
C SER A 232 2.26 1.34 -4.31
N SER A 233 3.29 0.50 -4.19
CA SER A 233 3.56 -0.53 -5.19
C SER A 233 2.49 -1.63 -5.21
N ARG A 234 2.34 -2.28 -6.38
CA ARG A 234 1.22 -3.19 -6.66
C ARG A 234 1.69 -4.60 -6.98
N GLY A 235 0.84 -5.57 -6.66
CA GLY A 235 1.08 -6.97 -6.99
C GLY A 235 0.77 -7.33 -8.44
N PRO A 236 0.79 -8.63 -8.77
CA PRO A 236 1.20 -9.74 -7.92
C PRO A 236 2.71 -9.72 -7.63
N SER A 237 3.12 -10.40 -6.57
CA SER A 237 4.55 -10.61 -6.25
C SER A 237 5.26 -11.29 -7.42
N GLN A 238 6.41 -10.75 -7.82
CA GLN A 238 7.25 -11.41 -8.82
C GLN A 238 8.03 -12.59 -8.23
N SER A 239 8.33 -12.55 -6.93
CA SER A 239 9.12 -13.57 -6.22
C SER A 239 8.28 -14.81 -5.90
N CYS A 240 7.00 -14.63 -5.59
CA CYS A 240 6.05 -15.72 -5.34
C CYS A 240 4.64 -15.32 -5.81
N PRO A 241 4.30 -15.51 -7.10
CA PRO A 241 3.01 -15.06 -7.65
C PRO A 241 1.80 -15.86 -7.14
N TYR A 242 2.00 -17.04 -6.54
CA TYR A 242 0.92 -17.90 -6.04
C TYR A 242 0.35 -17.46 -4.68
N VAL A 243 1.00 -16.51 -4.01
CA VAL A 243 0.50 -15.87 -2.80
C VAL A 243 0.15 -14.42 -3.14
N LEU A 244 -1.11 -14.03 -2.92
CA LEU A 244 -1.58 -12.68 -3.21
C LEU A 244 -0.81 -11.65 -2.36
N LYS A 245 -0.34 -10.58 -3.00
CA LYS A 245 0.32 -9.45 -2.35
C LYS A 245 -0.16 -8.12 -2.97
N PRO A 246 -0.17 -7.00 -2.23
CA PRO A 246 0.12 -6.88 -0.79
C PRO A 246 -0.95 -7.59 0.07
N ASP A 247 -0.70 -7.74 1.36
CA ASP A 247 -1.63 -8.44 2.27
C ASP A 247 -2.72 -7.53 2.82
N VAL A 248 -2.34 -6.30 3.15
CA VAL A 248 -3.21 -5.30 3.80
C VAL A 248 -2.70 -3.90 3.48
N ALA A 249 -3.56 -2.90 3.59
CA ALA A 249 -3.19 -1.49 3.58
C ALA A 249 -3.29 -0.88 4.98
N ALA A 250 -2.42 0.06 5.28
CA ALA A 250 -2.46 0.84 6.50
C ALA A 250 -2.13 2.33 6.21
N PRO A 251 -2.33 3.24 7.18
CA PRO A 251 -1.99 4.65 7.02
C PRO A 251 -0.52 4.84 6.64
N GLY A 252 -0.27 5.42 5.46
CA GLY A 252 1.08 5.63 4.93
C GLY A 252 1.35 7.04 4.41
N THR A 253 0.33 7.87 4.23
CA THR A 253 0.46 9.18 3.58
C THR A 253 0.49 10.31 4.60
N LEU A 254 1.55 11.13 4.55
CA LEU A 254 1.79 12.28 5.41
C LEU A 254 1.62 11.91 6.89
N ILE A 255 2.30 10.88 7.38
CA ILE A 255 2.26 10.45 8.77
C ILE A 255 3.23 11.28 9.60
N LEU A 256 2.77 11.80 10.73
CA LEU A 256 3.59 12.58 11.67
C LEU A 256 4.32 11.63 12.62
N ALA A 257 5.65 11.68 12.67
CA ALA A 257 6.45 10.87 13.57
C ALA A 257 7.69 11.63 14.06
N ALA A 258 8.37 11.09 15.07
CA ALA A 258 9.58 11.67 15.62
C ALA A 258 10.68 11.77 14.55
N TRP A 259 11.47 12.85 14.61
CA TRP A 259 12.53 13.16 13.67
C TRP A 259 13.76 13.72 14.40
N PRO A 260 14.99 13.42 13.96
CA PRO A 260 16.18 13.99 14.59
C PRO A 260 16.21 15.52 14.46
N SER A 261 16.33 16.20 15.59
CA SER A 261 16.28 17.66 15.68
C SER A 261 17.41 18.39 14.96
N ASN A 262 18.50 17.68 14.64
CA ASN A 262 19.64 18.18 13.89
C ASN A 262 19.57 17.89 12.38
N ILE A 263 18.50 17.25 11.89
CA ILE A 263 18.29 16.99 10.45
C ILE A 263 17.17 17.90 9.94
N PRO A 264 17.38 18.64 8.82
CA PRO A 264 16.37 19.47 8.21
C PRO A 264 15.05 18.73 7.94
N VAL A 265 13.93 19.42 8.12
CA VAL A 265 12.59 18.93 7.76
C VAL A 265 12.16 19.50 6.41
N VAL A 266 12.21 20.82 6.24
CA VAL A 266 11.78 21.48 5.00
C VAL A 266 12.47 22.83 4.84
N GLY A 267 12.73 23.23 3.61
CA GLY A 267 13.18 24.58 3.27
C GLY A 267 12.00 25.55 3.15
N VAL A 268 12.20 26.81 3.51
CA VAL A 268 11.20 27.88 3.38
C VAL A 268 11.85 29.13 2.79
N GLY A 269 11.24 29.66 1.74
CA GLY A 269 11.73 30.85 1.06
C GLY A 269 13.13 30.63 0.48
N LYS A 270 13.97 31.68 0.52
CA LYS A 270 15.28 31.68 -0.17
C LYS A 270 16.41 31.01 0.60
N SER A 271 16.30 30.92 1.92
CA SER A 271 17.44 30.52 2.75
C SER A 271 17.08 29.99 4.14
N GLN A 272 15.79 29.88 4.48
CA GLN A 272 15.40 29.34 5.78
C GLN A 272 15.28 27.83 5.68
N ILE A 273 15.90 27.13 6.62
CA ILE A 273 15.73 25.70 6.81
C ILE A 273 15.02 25.51 8.14
N LEU A 274 13.95 24.71 8.15
CA LEU A 274 13.22 24.38 9.36
C LEU A 274 13.70 23.04 9.92
N PHE A 275 13.84 23.00 11.24
CA PHE A 275 14.13 21.82 12.05
C PHE A 275 12.95 21.60 13.01
N SER A 276 12.69 20.34 13.34
CA SER A 276 11.59 19.97 14.24
C SER A 276 11.88 18.57 14.80
N ASP A 277 11.41 18.32 16.02
CA ASP A 277 11.45 16.98 16.64
C ASP A 277 10.46 16.00 15.98
N TYR A 278 9.64 16.51 15.04
CA TYR A 278 8.67 15.73 14.27
C TYR A 278 8.72 16.09 12.79
N ASN A 279 8.49 15.09 11.95
CA ASN A 279 8.37 15.24 10.50
C ASN A 279 7.14 14.49 9.97
N LEU A 280 6.60 14.97 8.86
CA LEU A 280 5.50 14.37 8.11
C LEU A 280 6.08 13.71 6.86
N LEU A 281 5.96 12.39 6.77
CA LEU A 281 6.49 11.64 5.63
C LEU A 281 5.43 10.70 5.04
N SER A 282 5.58 10.40 3.76
CA SER A 282 4.73 9.48 3.04
C SER A 282 5.52 8.25 2.60
N GLY A 283 4.88 7.08 2.60
CA GLY A 283 5.49 5.85 2.12
C GLY A 283 4.88 4.59 2.74
N THR A 284 5.02 3.48 2.04
CA THR A 284 4.76 2.15 2.61
C THR A 284 5.66 1.83 3.81
N SER A 285 6.77 2.54 3.96
CA SER A 285 7.60 2.56 5.16
C SER A 285 6.84 2.96 6.42
N MET A 286 5.93 3.94 6.32
CA MET A 286 5.12 4.41 7.45
C MET A 286 3.97 3.44 7.75
N SER A 287 3.34 2.88 6.71
CA SER A 287 2.25 1.92 6.88
C SER A 287 2.74 0.60 7.49
N CYS A 288 3.93 0.12 7.11
CA CYS A 288 4.59 -1.04 7.73
C CYS A 288 4.67 -0.92 9.26
N SER A 289 5.11 0.22 9.78
CA SER A 289 5.24 0.43 11.23
C SER A 289 3.91 0.38 11.98
N HIS A 290 2.81 0.85 11.37
CA HIS A 290 1.48 0.73 11.95
C HIS A 290 1.06 -0.73 12.11
N VAL A 291 1.26 -1.54 11.07
CA VAL A 291 0.91 -2.97 11.10
C VAL A 291 1.79 -3.73 12.09
N ALA A 292 3.09 -3.40 12.19
CA ALA A 292 3.96 -3.97 13.22
C ALA A 292 3.47 -3.67 14.64
N GLY A 293 3.06 -2.41 14.91
CA GLY A 293 2.50 -2.02 16.20
C GLY A 293 1.20 -2.77 16.53
N VAL A 294 0.29 -2.91 15.57
CA VAL A 294 -0.94 -3.69 15.75
C VAL A 294 -0.63 -5.16 15.99
N ALA A 295 0.30 -5.75 15.24
CA ALA A 295 0.71 -7.14 15.44
C ALA A 295 1.30 -7.37 16.84
N ALA A 296 2.07 -6.43 17.38
CA ALA A 296 2.61 -6.50 18.74
C ALA A 296 1.47 -6.49 19.78
N LEU A 297 0.45 -5.64 19.60
CA LEU A 297 -0.73 -5.63 20.48
C LEU A 297 -1.51 -6.95 20.42
N ILE A 298 -1.70 -7.51 19.21
CA ILE A 298 -2.36 -8.81 19.02
C ILE A 298 -1.53 -9.91 19.68
N LYS A 299 -0.20 -9.92 19.51
CA LYS A 299 0.70 -10.89 20.16
C LYS A 299 0.63 -10.80 21.68
N GLY A 300 0.54 -9.59 22.24
CA GLY A 300 0.33 -9.40 23.68
C GLY A 300 -1.02 -9.93 24.17
N ALA A 301 -2.08 -9.82 23.37
CA ALA A 301 -3.42 -10.33 23.69
C ALA A 301 -3.56 -11.84 23.47
N HIS A 302 -2.84 -12.40 22.49
CA HIS A 302 -2.83 -13.82 22.12
C HIS A 302 -1.38 -14.34 22.00
N PRO A 303 -0.66 -14.54 23.12
CA PRO A 303 0.75 -14.93 23.11
C PRO A 303 1.03 -16.26 22.40
N GLU A 304 0.04 -17.14 22.34
CA GLU A 304 0.13 -18.45 21.71
C GLU A 304 0.00 -18.42 20.18
N TRP A 305 -0.43 -17.29 19.60
CA TRP A 305 -0.62 -17.20 18.16
C TRP A 305 0.70 -17.21 17.40
N SER A 306 0.71 -17.98 16.32
CA SER A 306 1.79 -17.99 15.33
C SER A 306 1.81 -16.65 14.56
N PRO A 307 2.94 -16.33 13.88
CA PRO A 307 2.97 -15.22 12.92
C PRO A 307 1.88 -15.30 11.86
N ALA A 308 1.56 -16.52 11.38
CA ALA A 308 0.54 -16.74 10.37
C ALA A 308 -0.87 -16.48 10.90
N ALA A 309 -1.16 -16.87 12.15
CA ALA A 309 -2.42 -16.59 12.83
C ALA A 309 -2.64 -15.07 13.02
N ILE A 310 -1.61 -14.34 13.44
CA ILE A 310 -1.67 -12.87 13.58
C ILE A 310 -1.90 -12.21 12.21
N ARG A 311 -1.18 -12.64 11.17
CA ARG A 311 -1.40 -12.16 9.79
C ARG A 311 -2.83 -12.43 9.34
N SER A 312 -3.34 -13.63 9.60
CA SER A 312 -4.72 -14.00 9.29
C SER A 312 -5.72 -13.10 9.99
N ALA A 313 -5.54 -12.85 11.28
CA ALA A 313 -6.42 -11.98 12.06
C ALA A 313 -6.49 -10.57 11.47
N ILE A 314 -5.34 -9.99 11.14
CA ILE A 314 -5.24 -8.67 10.51
C ILE A 314 -5.94 -8.66 9.15
N MET A 315 -5.65 -9.62 8.28
CA MET A 315 -6.19 -9.66 6.92
C MET A 315 -7.71 -9.88 6.91
N THR A 316 -8.18 -10.91 7.59
CA THR A 316 -9.59 -11.35 7.49
C THR A 316 -10.59 -10.40 8.14
N SER A 317 -10.11 -9.50 9.00
CA SER A 317 -10.91 -8.52 9.73
C SER A 317 -10.77 -7.09 9.21
N SER A 318 -10.00 -6.89 8.12
CA SER A 318 -9.77 -5.58 7.51
C SER A 318 -11.04 -4.98 6.90
N ASP A 319 -11.11 -3.65 6.87
CA ASP A 319 -12.24 -2.91 6.30
C ASP A 319 -12.05 -2.69 4.80
N LEU A 320 -13.12 -2.91 4.02
CA LEU A 320 -13.15 -2.71 2.57
C LEU A 320 -13.80 -1.38 2.16
N LEU A 321 -14.33 -0.63 3.13
CA LEU A 321 -15.12 0.57 2.90
C LEU A 321 -14.38 1.83 3.38
N ASP A 322 -14.58 2.92 2.64
CA ASP A 322 -14.14 4.26 3.01
C ASP A 322 -15.12 4.91 4.02
N ASN A 323 -14.75 6.10 4.50
CA ASN A 323 -15.58 6.92 5.39
C ASN A 323 -16.87 7.48 4.75
N LYS A 324 -17.14 7.18 3.47
CA LYS A 324 -18.42 7.39 2.78
C LYS A 324 -19.21 6.08 2.60
N LEU A 325 -18.77 5.00 3.25
CA LEU A 325 -19.34 3.64 3.13
C LEU A 325 -19.30 3.10 1.69
N GLY A 326 -18.44 3.64 0.83
CA GLY A 326 -18.16 3.12 -0.50
C GLY A 326 -16.92 2.23 -0.49
N VAL A 327 -16.73 1.41 -1.52
CA VAL A 327 -15.50 0.62 -1.66
C VAL A 327 -14.27 1.54 -1.70
N ILE A 328 -13.21 1.13 -1.02
CA ILE A 328 -11.93 1.86 -1.01
C ILE A 328 -11.43 2.01 -2.45
N ARG A 329 -10.92 3.21 -2.78
CA ARG A 329 -10.51 3.59 -4.13
C ARG A 329 -9.00 3.55 -4.28
N ASP A 330 -8.57 3.42 -5.53
CA ASP A 330 -7.18 3.42 -5.95
C ASP A 330 -6.84 4.75 -6.64
N ILE A 331 -6.04 5.58 -5.97
CA ILE A 331 -5.62 6.89 -6.50
C ILE A 331 -4.79 6.71 -7.78
N GLY A 332 -3.96 5.67 -7.86
CA GLY A 332 -3.09 5.38 -9.00
C GLY A 332 -3.80 4.79 -10.22
N ASP A 333 -5.01 4.24 -10.05
CA ASP A 333 -5.86 3.71 -11.15
C ASP A 333 -7.11 4.57 -11.37
N GLY A 334 -6.96 5.90 -11.24
CA GLY A 334 -8.01 6.87 -11.54
C GLY A 334 -9.24 6.75 -10.65
N PHE A 335 -9.05 6.48 -9.36
CA PHE A 335 -10.09 6.30 -8.35
C PHE A 335 -11.09 5.16 -8.64
N LYS A 336 -10.68 4.15 -9.41
CA LYS A 336 -11.44 2.88 -9.50
C LYS A 336 -11.43 2.14 -8.17
N ALA A 337 -12.29 1.14 -8.03
CA ALA A 337 -12.30 0.28 -6.84
C ALA A 337 -10.92 -0.39 -6.70
N ALA A 338 -10.32 -0.30 -5.50
CA ALA A 338 -9.02 -0.88 -5.25
C ALA A 338 -9.09 -2.40 -5.37
N SER A 339 -8.25 -2.96 -6.24
CA SER A 339 -8.16 -4.41 -6.39
C SER A 339 -7.38 -5.05 -5.23
N PRO A 340 -7.47 -6.37 -5.02
CA PRO A 340 -6.61 -7.05 -4.05
C PRO A 340 -5.10 -6.91 -4.33
N LEU A 341 -4.69 -6.59 -5.57
CA LEU A 341 -3.28 -6.27 -5.91
C LEU A 341 -2.84 -4.87 -5.42
N ALA A 342 -3.79 -4.06 -4.97
CA ALA A 342 -3.60 -2.70 -4.47
C ALA A 342 -3.67 -2.66 -2.94
N ILE A 343 -4.75 -3.22 -2.39
CA ILE A 343 -5.11 -3.08 -0.97
C ILE A 343 -4.97 -4.38 -0.17
N GLY A 344 -4.67 -5.50 -0.85
CA GLY A 344 -4.73 -6.82 -0.23
C GLY A 344 -6.13 -7.14 0.26
N ALA A 345 -6.25 -7.48 1.54
CA ALA A 345 -7.52 -7.78 2.19
C ALA A 345 -8.34 -6.54 2.60
N GLY A 346 -7.75 -5.34 2.59
CA GLY A 346 -8.43 -4.10 2.97
C GLY A 346 -7.56 -3.16 3.79
N HIS A 347 -8.19 -2.15 4.40
CA HIS A 347 -7.54 -1.28 5.37
C HIS A 347 -7.57 -1.92 6.77
N ILE A 348 -6.44 -1.90 7.47
CA ILE A 348 -6.29 -2.54 8.78
C ILE A 348 -7.35 -2.06 9.79
N ASN A 349 -7.97 -3.00 10.50
CA ASN A 349 -8.85 -2.72 11.63
C ASN A 349 -8.32 -3.41 12.90
N PRO A 350 -7.61 -2.69 13.79
CA PRO A 350 -6.97 -3.28 14.97
C PRO A 350 -7.96 -3.95 15.92
N ASN A 351 -9.13 -3.33 16.12
CA ASN A 351 -10.11 -3.81 17.09
C ASN A 351 -10.77 -5.11 16.63
N LYS A 352 -11.14 -5.22 15.34
CA LYS A 352 -11.70 -6.47 14.80
C LYS A 352 -10.64 -7.57 14.73
N ALA A 353 -9.36 -7.23 14.53
CA ALA A 353 -8.27 -8.20 14.49
C ALA A 353 -7.97 -8.86 15.85
N LEU A 354 -8.49 -8.32 16.97
CA LEU A 354 -8.36 -8.97 18.28
C LEU A 354 -9.29 -10.18 18.43
N ASP A 355 -10.41 -10.22 17.71
CA ASP A 355 -11.36 -11.34 17.73
C ASP A 355 -11.88 -11.63 16.31
N PRO A 356 -11.04 -12.20 15.42
CA PRO A 356 -11.42 -12.46 14.04
C PRO A 356 -12.37 -13.66 13.88
N GLY A 357 -12.70 -14.41 14.93
CA GLY A 357 -13.53 -15.62 14.89
C GLY A 357 -12.82 -16.85 14.29
N LEU A 358 -12.25 -16.74 13.09
CA LEU A 358 -11.46 -17.80 12.44
C LEU A 358 -10.07 -17.29 12.05
N ILE A 359 -9.08 -18.21 12.09
CA ILE A 359 -7.72 -17.95 11.61
C ILE A 359 -7.24 -19.03 10.63
N TYR A 360 -6.49 -18.59 9.62
CA TYR A 360 -5.74 -19.40 8.66
C TYR A 360 -4.31 -19.53 9.16
N ASP A 361 -4.01 -20.63 9.83
CA ASP A 361 -2.69 -20.89 10.41
C ASP A 361 -1.79 -21.66 9.44
N ALA A 362 -0.48 -21.44 9.53
CA ALA A 362 0.53 -22.10 8.70
C ALA A 362 1.86 -22.18 9.45
N GLY A 363 2.52 -23.33 9.36
CA GLY A 363 3.80 -23.63 9.99
C GLY A 363 4.97 -23.65 9.01
N VAL A 364 6.16 -23.98 9.53
CA VAL A 364 7.41 -24.04 8.75
C VAL A 364 7.30 -25.01 7.57
N GLU A 365 6.75 -26.21 7.81
CA GLU A 365 6.58 -27.23 6.77
C GLU A 365 5.68 -26.75 5.61
N ASP A 366 4.65 -25.95 5.89
CA ASP A 366 3.78 -25.39 4.84
C ASP A 366 4.56 -24.46 3.91
N TYR A 367 5.45 -23.63 4.45
CA TYR A 367 6.29 -22.75 3.65
C TYR A 367 7.38 -23.52 2.90
N VAL A 368 7.96 -24.57 3.51
CA VAL A 368 8.90 -25.45 2.81
C VAL A 368 8.22 -26.13 1.63
N ASN A 369 7.03 -26.70 1.82
CA ASN A 369 6.23 -27.32 0.76
C ASN A 369 5.90 -26.34 -0.38
N LEU A 370 5.65 -25.07 -0.04
CA LEU A 370 5.50 -23.99 -1.02
C LEU A 370 6.78 -23.76 -1.83
N LEU A 371 7.94 -23.66 -1.16
CA LEU A 371 9.23 -23.48 -1.83
C LEU A 371 9.56 -24.68 -2.73
N CYS A 372 9.27 -25.91 -2.29
CA CYS A 372 9.39 -27.12 -3.11
C CYS A 372 8.44 -27.05 -4.33
N GLY A 373 7.19 -26.60 -4.15
CA GLY A 373 6.22 -26.41 -5.24
C GLY A 373 6.61 -25.34 -6.26
N LEU A 374 7.45 -24.37 -5.86
CA LEU A 374 8.06 -23.38 -6.76
C LEU A 374 9.23 -23.95 -7.58
N ASN A 375 9.55 -25.24 -7.43
CA ASN A 375 10.66 -25.95 -8.08
C ASN A 375 12.04 -25.32 -7.80
N PHE A 376 12.26 -24.85 -6.56
CA PHE A 376 13.58 -24.40 -6.14
C PHE A 376 14.55 -25.58 -6.00
N THR A 377 15.81 -25.34 -6.38
CA THR A 377 16.87 -26.35 -6.22
C THR A 377 17.18 -26.57 -4.74
N GLU A 378 17.83 -27.70 -4.44
CA GLU A 378 18.28 -28.01 -3.07
C GLU A 378 19.14 -26.88 -2.48
N ASN A 379 20.03 -26.27 -3.28
CA ASN A 379 20.86 -25.16 -2.84
C ASN A 379 20.04 -23.88 -2.56
N ASN A 380 19.01 -23.60 -3.37
CA ASN A 380 18.11 -22.47 -3.13
C ASN A 380 17.31 -22.68 -1.83
N LEU A 381 16.80 -23.89 -1.62
CA LEU A 381 16.10 -24.26 -0.39
C LEU A 381 17.00 -24.15 0.84
N LYS A 382 18.23 -24.68 0.76
CA LYS A 382 19.24 -24.55 1.82
C LYS A 382 19.60 -23.09 2.11
N THR A 383 19.63 -22.24 1.09
CA THR A 383 19.91 -20.80 1.26
C THR A 383 18.81 -20.12 2.07
N ILE A 384 17.54 -20.40 1.77
CA ILE A 384 16.40 -19.79 2.47
C ILE A 384 16.20 -20.38 3.86
N THR A 385 16.15 -21.71 3.96
CA THR A 385 15.88 -22.44 5.21
C THR A 385 17.08 -22.49 6.15
N ARG A 386 18.28 -22.19 5.64
CA ARG A 386 19.56 -22.34 6.35
C ARG A 386 19.79 -23.73 6.95
N SER A 387 19.06 -24.72 6.42
CA SER A 387 19.05 -26.10 6.89
C SER A 387 19.22 -27.03 5.70
N SER A 388 19.89 -28.16 5.92
CA SER A 388 19.93 -29.28 4.96
C SER A 388 18.84 -30.32 5.24
N SER A 389 18.01 -30.11 6.26
CA SER A 389 16.94 -31.01 6.66
C SER A 389 15.58 -30.40 6.30
N PHE A 390 15.17 -30.57 5.04
CA PHE A 390 13.84 -30.21 4.57
C PHE A 390 13.21 -31.39 3.82
N ASP A 391 11.88 -31.52 3.92
CA ASP A 391 11.11 -32.55 3.23
C ASP A 391 10.33 -31.93 2.07
N CYS A 392 10.66 -32.34 0.84
CA CYS A 392 9.91 -31.98 -0.36
C CYS A 392 9.04 -33.14 -0.86
N SER A 393 8.61 -34.07 0.00
CA SER A 393 7.72 -35.19 -0.36
C SER A 393 6.30 -34.73 -0.75
N LYS A 394 5.87 -33.55 -0.30
CA LYS A 394 4.54 -32.98 -0.53
C LYS A 394 4.60 -31.54 -1.10
N PRO A 395 5.26 -31.33 -2.25
CA PRO A 395 5.37 -30.00 -2.84
C PRO A 395 3.98 -29.47 -3.23
N PHE A 396 3.65 -28.24 -2.82
CA PHE A 396 2.32 -27.69 -3.09
C PHE A 396 2.34 -26.16 -3.14
N LEU A 397 1.70 -25.57 -4.15
CA LEU A 397 1.67 -24.11 -4.36
C LEU A 397 0.55 -23.40 -3.61
N ASP A 398 -0.41 -24.15 -3.08
CA ASP A 398 -1.64 -23.62 -2.51
C ASP A 398 -1.55 -23.59 -0.97
N LEU A 399 -0.68 -22.68 -0.50
CA LEU A 399 -0.47 -22.38 0.91
C LEU A 399 -1.80 -22.04 1.62
N ASN A 400 -1.94 -22.45 2.89
CA ASN A 400 -3.10 -22.09 3.72
C ASN A 400 -3.08 -20.59 4.09
N TYR A 401 -3.45 -19.76 3.12
CA TYR A 401 -3.33 -18.31 3.17
C TYR A 401 -4.72 -17.63 3.12
N PRO A 402 -4.95 -16.52 3.84
CA PRO A 402 -6.26 -15.84 3.91
C PRO A 402 -6.62 -15.03 2.64
N SER A 403 -6.23 -15.52 1.47
CA SER A 403 -6.56 -14.94 0.16
C SER A 403 -6.40 -15.97 -0.96
N PHE A 404 -6.92 -15.64 -2.14
CA PHE A 404 -6.87 -16.49 -3.32
C PHE A 404 -6.42 -15.70 -4.54
N ILE A 405 -5.48 -16.25 -5.31
CA ILE A 405 -5.08 -15.74 -6.61
C ILE A 405 -5.14 -16.86 -7.66
N ALA A 406 -5.98 -16.67 -8.68
CA ALA A 406 -6.20 -17.63 -9.74
C ALA A 406 -5.77 -17.07 -11.10
N PHE A 407 -4.89 -17.82 -11.77
CA PHE A 407 -4.35 -17.45 -13.07
C PHE A 407 -5.13 -18.15 -14.19
N PHE A 408 -5.68 -17.37 -15.11
CA PHE A 408 -6.38 -17.81 -16.32
C PHE A 408 -5.73 -17.10 -17.53
N ASN A 409 -4.58 -17.62 -17.95
CA ASN A 409 -3.72 -17.04 -18.97
C ASN A 409 -3.37 -18.09 -20.04
N SER A 410 -2.77 -17.65 -21.15
CA SER A 410 -2.48 -18.49 -22.32
C SER A 410 -1.41 -19.57 -22.10
N ASN A 411 -0.80 -19.64 -20.91
CA ASN A 411 0.20 -20.67 -20.61
C ASN A 411 -0.46 -22.01 -20.25
N ASP A 412 -1.77 -22.02 -19.99
CA ASP A 412 -2.53 -23.26 -19.86
C ASP A 412 -2.82 -23.81 -21.26
N SER A 413 -2.07 -24.84 -21.64
CA SER A 413 -2.25 -25.61 -22.88
C SER A 413 -3.50 -26.51 -22.88
N SER A 414 -4.54 -26.15 -22.11
CA SER A 414 -5.75 -26.95 -22.00
C SER A 414 -6.59 -26.84 -23.28
N SER A 415 -6.90 -27.99 -23.88
CA SER A 415 -7.86 -28.12 -24.98
C SER A 415 -9.32 -27.97 -24.53
N SER A 416 -9.56 -27.84 -23.23
CA SER A 416 -10.90 -27.64 -22.66
C SER A 416 -11.41 -26.22 -22.89
N SER A 417 -12.72 -26.08 -23.13
CA SER A 417 -13.40 -24.79 -23.18
C SER A 417 -13.48 -24.09 -21.82
N THR A 418 -13.23 -24.82 -20.73
CA THR A 418 -13.25 -24.33 -19.35
C THR A 418 -12.06 -24.86 -18.55
N VAL A 419 -11.59 -24.04 -17.61
CA VAL A 419 -10.49 -24.38 -16.69
C VAL A 419 -10.99 -24.22 -15.26
N VAL A 420 -10.51 -25.10 -14.38
CA VAL A 420 -10.84 -25.12 -12.96
C VAL A 420 -9.59 -24.86 -12.15
N ARG A 421 -9.70 -23.98 -11.15
CA ARG A 421 -8.71 -23.76 -10.10
C ARG A 421 -9.32 -24.11 -8.76
N GLU A 422 -8.63 -24.94 -7.99
CA GLU A 422 -9.07 -25.34 -6.66
C GLU A 422 -8.06 -24.88 -5.62
N PHE A 423 -8.59 -24.43 -4.48
CA PHE A 423 -7.82 -23.97 -3.33
C PHE A 423 -8.35 -24.66 -2.08
N HIS A 424 -7.46 -25.24 -1.29
CA HIS A 424 -7.80 -25.92 -0.04
C HIS A 424 -7.38 -25.05 1.13
N ARG A 425 -8.31 -24.80 2.05
CA ARG A 425 -8.05 -24.01 3.24
C ARG A 425 -8.44 -24.77 4.48
N THR A 426 -7.69 -24.55 5.55
CA THR A 426 -8.00 -25.02 6.89
C THR A 426 -8.08 -23.83 7.80
N VAL A 427 -9.21 -23.67 8.47
CA VAL A 427 -9.46 -22.59 9.43
C VAL A 427 -9.57 -23.16 10.82
N THR A 428 -9.03 -22.43 11.80
CA THR A 428 -9.13 -22.75 13.22
C THR A 428 -10.12 -21.79 13.88
N ASN A 429 -11.10 -22.33 14.60
CA ASN A 429 -12.03 -21.52 15.39
C ASN A 429 -11.37 -21.01 16.67
N ILE A 430 -11.37 -19.70 16.90
CA ILE A 430 -10.85 -19.10 18.14
C ILE A 430 -11.98 -18.66 19.10
N GLY A 431 -13.24 -18.75 18.65
CA GLY A 431 -14.42 -18.52 19.48
C GLY A 431 -14.59 -19.55 20.58
N LYS A 432 -15.17 -19.14 21.72
CA LYS A 432 -15.23 -19.95 22.96
C LYS A 432 -16.24 -21.10 22.94
N GLY A 433 -17.20 -21.11 22.03
CA GLY A 433 -18.31 -22.07 22.03
C GLY A 433 -18.64 -22.62 20.64
N PRO A 434 -19.70 -23.45 20.54
CA PRO A 434 -20.18 -23.95 19.27
C PRO A 434 -20.62 -22.79 18.37
N THR A 435 -20.19 -22.82 17.11
CA THR A 435 -20.55 -21.79 16.12
C THR A 435 -20.64 -22.40 14.74
N ILE A 436 -21.47 -21.79 13.89
CA ILE A 436 -21.65 -22.18 12.50
C ILE A 436 -21.34 -20.97 11.64
N TYR A 437 -20.41 -21.14 10.72
CA TYR A 437 -20.10 -20.15 9.71
C TYR A 437 -20.75 -20.54 8.38
N HIS A 438 -21.42 -19.57 7.76
CA HIS A 438 -21.96 -19.71 6.41
C HIS A 438 -21.10 -18.92 5.42
N PRO A 439 -20.89 -19.45 4.20
CA PRO A 439 -20.12 -18.76 3.20
C PRO A 439 -21.00 -17.79 2.41
N PHE A 440 -20.42 -16.65 2.06
CA PHE A 440 -20.94 -15.73 1.07
C PHE A 440 -19.83 -15.42 0.07
N ILE A 441 -20.13 -15.55 -1.22
CA ILE A 441 -19.18 -15.30 -2.30
C ILE A 441 -19.69 -14.13 -3.13
N THR A 442 -18.85 -13.13 -3.34
CA THR A 442 -19.17 -12.04 -4.27
C THR A 442 -19.14 -12.56 -5.71
N PRO A 443 -20.21 -12.38 -6.51
CA PRO A 443 -20.22 -12.82 -7.90
C PRO A 443 -19.11 -12.16 -8.73
N ILE A 444 -18.33 -12.96 -9.46
CA ILE A 444 -17.27 -12.48 -10.36
C ILE A 444 -17.70 -12.74 -11.80
N LYS A 445 -17.94 -11.68 -12.56
CA LYS A 445 -18.46 -11.78 -13.94
C LYS A 445 -17.58 -12.68 -14.81
N GLY A 446 -18.20 -13.71 -15.39
CA GLY A 446 -17.53 -14.68 -16.28
C GLY A 446 -16.90 -15.88 -15.57
N PHE A 447 -17.08 -16.01 -14.26
CA PHE A 447 -16.56 -17.12 -13.46
C PHE A 447 -17.64 -17.70 -12.56
N ASN A 448 -17.61 -19.03 -12.40
CA ASN A 448 -18.39 -19.72 -11.40
C ASN A 448 -17.49 -20.01 -10.20
N VAL A 449 -17.80 -19.41 -9.05
CA VAL A 449 -17.03 -19.54 -7.82
C VAL A 449 -17.91 -20.23 -6.78
N SER A 450 -17.40 -21.33 -6.23
CA SER A 450 -18.14 -22.17 -5.27
C SER A 450 -17.24 -22.62 -4.13
N VAL A 451 -17.84 -22.97 -3.00
CA VAL A 451 -17.14 -23.48 -1.82
C VAL A 451 -17.81 -24.75 -1.32
N THR A 452 -17.04 -25.66 -0.75
CA THR A 452 -17.54 -26.91 -0.15
C THR A 452 -16.75 -27.22 1.12
N PRO A 453 -17.40 -27.52 2.26
CA PRO A 453 -18.86 -27.58 2.48
C PRO A 453 -19.54 -26.20 2.43
N ASP A 454 -20.88 -26.18 2.47
CA ASP A 454 -21.73 -24.98 2.48
C ASP A 454 -21.93 -24.39 3.89
N ALA A 455 -21.37 -25.02 4.93
CA ALA A 455 -21.24 -24.49 6.27
C ALA A 455 -20.04 -25.13 6.99
N LEU A 456 -19.43 -24.39 7.91
CA LEU A 456 -18.41 -24.90 8.83
C LEU A 456 -18.99 -24.92 10.25
N VAL A 457 -19.14 -26.12 10.81
CA VAL A 457 -19.78 -26.33 12.11
C VAL A 457 -18.72 -26.69 13.15
N PHE A 458 -18.34 -25.72 13.96
CA PHE A 458 -17.38 -25.93 15.05
C PHE A 458 -18.12 -26.22 16.35
N SER A 459 -17.62 -27.18 17.11
CA SER A 459 -18.11 -27.59 18.42
C SER A 459 -17.38 -26.88 19.56
N LYS A 460 -16.11 -26.50 19.36
CA LYS A 460 -15.28 -25.91 20.41
C LYS A 460 -14.18 -24.98 19.89
N LYS A 461 -13.56 -24.21 20.79
CA LYS A 461 -12.35 -23.45 20.53
C LYS A 461 -11.22 -24.36 20.07
N ASN A 462 -10.39 -23.87 19.15
CA ASN A 462 -9.23 -24.51 18.53
C ASN A 462 -9.53 -25.72 17.64
N GLU A 463 -10.81 -26.01 17.37
CA GLU A 463 -11.16 -27.00 16.35
C GLU A 463 -10.80 -26.48 14.96
N LYS A 464 -10.28 -27.38 14.12
CA LYS A 464 -9.86 -27.10 12.75
C LYS A 464 -10.81 -27.78 11.78
N LEU A 465 -11.29 -27.04 10.80
CA LEU A 465 -12.08 -27.58 9.70
C LEU A 465 -11.50 -27.10 8.37
N SER A 466 -11.62 -27.93 7.35
CA SER A 466 -11.14 -27.63 6.01
C SER A 466 -12.29 -27.42 5.04
N TYR A 467 -12.06 -26.57 4.04
CA TYR A 467 -12.96 -26.36 2.93
C TYR A 467 -12.18 -26.22 1.63
N LYS A 468 -12.89 -26.39 0.51
CA LYS A 468 -12.37 -26.23 -0.84
C LYS A 468 -13.09 -25.09 -1.55
N LEU A 469 -12.34 -24.11 -2.06
CA LEU A 469 -12.83 -23.10 -2.99
C LEU A 469 -12.53 -23.55 -4.42
N ARG A 470 -13.53 -23.53 -5.29
CA ARG A 470 -13.40 -23.89 -6.71
C ARG A 470 -13.80 -22.70 -7.58
N ILE A 471 -12.91 -22.32 -8.50
CA ILE A 471 -13.11 -21.26 -9.49
C ILE A 471 -13.08 -21.89 -10.88
N GLU A 472 -14.20 -21.82 -11.58
CA GLU A 472 -14.35 -22.30 -12.96
C GLU A 472 -14.56 -21.12 -13.90
N GLY A 473 -13.86 -21.12 -15.03
CA GLY A 473 -13.95 -20.04 -16.01
C GLY A 473 -13.29 -20.39 -17.35
N PRO A 474 -13.22 -19.42 -18.28
CA PRO A 474 -12.55 -19.63 -19.56
C PRO A 474 -11.03 -19.82 -19.36
N PRO A 475 -10.33 -20.58 -20.22
CA PRO A 475 -8.88 -20.79 -20.12
C PRO A 475 -8.08 -19.49 -20.04
N VAL A 476 -8.52 -18.48 -20.82
CA VAL A 476 -7.94 -17.14 -20.82
C VAL A 476 -9.03 -16.11 -20.55
N THR A 477 -8.85 -15.31 -19.51
CA THR A 477 -9.78 -14.22 -19.19
C THR A 477 -9.51 -12.97 -20.01
N LYS A 478 -10.58 -12.24 -20.37
CA LYS A 478 -10.46 -10.92 -21.03
C LYS A 478 -10.01 -9.83 -20.06
N ALA A 479 -10.43 -9.93 -18.79
CA ALA A 479 -10.10 -8.95 -17.78
C ALA A 479 -8.62 -9.07 -17.38
N ARG A 480 -7.91 -7.94 -17.29
CA ARG A 480 -6.53 -7.96 -16.76
C ARG A 480 -6.51 -8.41 -15.31
N VAL A 481 -7.49 -7.91 -14.55
CA VAL A 481 -7.79 -8.25 -13.16
C VAL A 481 -9.32 -8.27 -13.01
N ALA A 482 -9.83 -9.30 -12.35
CA ALA A 482 -11.21 -9.39 -11.84
C ALA A 482 -11.13 -9.87 -10.38
N PHE A 483 -12.05 -9.44 -9.53
CA PHE A 483 -11.97 -9.79 -8.11
C PHE A 483 -13.33 -9.83 -7.43
N GLY A 484 -13.35 -10.52 -6.31
CA GLY A 484 -14.45 -10.65 -5.36
C GLY A 484 -13.89 -11.06 -4.01
N GLN A 485 -14.71 -11.71 -3.20
CA GLN A 485 -14.31 -12.20 -1.87
C GLN A 485 -15.15 -13.41 -1.48
N LEU A 486 -14.56 -14.27 -0.67
CA LEU A 486 -15.25 -15.23 0.17
C LEU A 486 -15.38 -14.63 1.57
N VAL A 487 -16.55 -14.71 2.17
CA VAL A 487 -16.81 -14.29 3.55
C VAL A 487 -17.43 -15.45 4.30
N TRP A 488 -16.79 -15.87 5.39
CA TRP A 488 -17.43 -16.75 6.36
C TRP A 488 -18.04 -15.89 7.45
N TRP A 489 -19.35 -15.91 7.59
CA TRP A 489 -20.06 -15.12 8.59
C TRP A 489 -20.77 -16.02 9.61
N ASP A 490 -20.68 -15.64 10.88
CA ASP A 490 -21.53 -16.17 11.95
C ASP A 490 -22.40 -15.01 12.52
N LYS A 491 -22.86 -15.13 13.77
CA LYS A 491 -23.68 -14.08 14.40
C LYS A 491 -22.92 -12.78 14.69
N SER A 492 -21.60 -12.80 14.87
CA SER A 492 -20.80 -11.68 15.36
C SER A 492 -19.53 -11.40 14.56
N HIS A 493 -19.07 -12.36 13.77
CA HIS A 493 -17.82 -12.32 13.02
C HIS A 493 -18.10 -12.39 11.53
N SER A 494 -17.21 -11.74 10.78
CA SER A 494 -17.20 -11.77 9.32
C SER A 494 -15.75 -11.94 8.89
N VAL A 495 -15.41 -13.11 8.38
CA VAL A 495 -14.05 -13.54 8.05
C VAL A 495 -13.87 -13.45 6.55
N HIS A 496 -13.27 -12.35 6.10
CA HIS A 496 -13.15 -12.03 4.69
C HIS A 496 -11.86 -12.61 4.09
N SER A 497 -11.92 -13.07 2.84
CA SER A 497 -10.74 -13.49 2.08
C SER A 497 -10.89 -13.01 0.64
N PRO A 498 -10.01 -12.11 0.14
CA PRO A 498 -10.10 -11.61 -1.22
C PRO A 498 -9.84 -12.73 -2.24
N ILE A 499 -10.61 -12.71 -3.33
CA ILE A 499 -10.45 -13.60 -4.48
C ILE A 499 -10.01 -12.74 -5.66
N LEU A 500 -8.83 -13.02 -6.21
CA LEU A 500 -8.30 -12.38 -7.40
C LEU A 500 -8.26 -13.37 -8.56
N ILE A 501 -8.76 -12.95 -9.72
CA ILE A 501 -8.63 -13.66 -10.99
C ILE A 501 -7.87 -12.78 -11.97
N THR A 502 -6.85 -13.34 -12.63
CA THR A 502 -5.99 -12.55 -13.51
C THR A 502 -5.46 -13.34 -14.71
N ARG A 503 -5.23 -12.63 -15.83
CA ARG A 503 -4.48 -13.12 -16.99
C ARG A 503 -2.98 -12.80 -16.94
N LEU A 504 -2.50 -12.23 -15.84
CA LEU A 504 -1.07 -11.93 -15.65
C LEU A 504 -0.24 -13.23 -15.62
N SER A 505 1.08 -13.08 -15.79
CA SER A 505 2.01 -14.21 -15.70
C SER A 505 2.07 -14.74 -14.27
N SER A 506 1.97 -16.06 -14.13
CA SER A 506 2.24 -16.80 -12.89
C SER A 506 3.70 -17.26 -12.77
N LYS A 507 4.56 -16.93 -13.74
CA LYS A 507 5.97 -17.33 -13.70
C LYS A 507 6.72 -16.48 -12.65
N PRO A 508 7.31 -17.10 -11.61
CA PRO A 508 8.20 -16.39 -10.70
C PRO A 508 9.41 -15.84 -11.44
N ILE A 509 10.02 -14.78 -10.91
CA ILE A 509 11.29 -14.29 -11.43
C ILE A 509 12.39 -15.34 -11.17
N SER A 510 13.22 -15.62 -12.19
CA SER A 510 14.40 -16.47 -12.10
C SER A 510 15.65 -15.64 -12.39
N SER A 511 16.82 -16.13 -11.96
CA SER A 511 18.12 -15.46 -12.15
C SER A 511 18.59 -15.34 -13.61
N SER A 512 17.81 -15.80 -14.59
CA SER A 512 18.11 -15.62 -16.00
C SER A 512 17.51 -14.29 -16.48
N PRO A 513 18.30 -13.36 -17.02
CA PRO A 513 17.71 -12.26 -17.80
C PRO A 513 16.95 -12.87 -18.98
N PRO A 514 15.90 -12.20 -19.50
CA PRO A 514 15.41 -12.56 -20.83
C PRO A 514 16.62 -12.50 -21.76
N ALA A 515 16.91 -13.61 -22.45
CA ALA A 515 17.88 -13.60 -23.52
C ALA A 515 17.45 -12.50 -24.50
N SER A 516 18.24 -11.43 -24.55
CA SER A 516 18.10 -10.34 -25.51
C SER A 516 18.45 -10.81 -26.90
#